data_AF-A0A1U7LT70-F1
#
_entry.id   AF-A0A1U7LT70-F1
#
_cell.length_a   1.000
_cell.length_b   1.000
_cell.length_c   1.000
_cell.angle_alpha   90.00
_cell.angle_beta   90.00
_cell.angle_gamma   90.00
#
_symmetry.space_group_name_H-M   'P 1'
#
loop_
_entity.id
_entity.type
_entity.pdbx_description
1 polymer ?
#
loop_
_entity_poly.entity_id
_entity_poly.type
_entity_poly.pdbx_seq_one_letter_code
_entity_poly.pdbx_strand_id
1 'polypeptide(L)'
;MIDTDTRPDELDTTDFIVNPARNNGINYAYHEVVRGKEARKALHAHDCPCCKTFYDIAGPPPPSMAPRWRSHSPESNDVIQKVSRHRVNFERAPTPPGFWNSEFPDTQAREEVRQQAEEMRRRRALEREAESKKFGGGRYIKR
;
A
#
# COMPACT_ATOMS: atom_id res chain seq x y z
N MET A 1 5.61 -22.98 -14.20
CA MET A 1 6.76 -22.26 -14.80
C MET A 1 6.91 -21.00 -13.98
N ILE A 2 7.97 -20.93 -13.17
CA ILE A 2 8.32 -19.73 -12.41
C ILE A 2 9.26 -18.98 -13.35
N ASP A 3 8.90 -17.79 -13.79
CA ASP A 3 9.73 -16.97 -14.67
C ASP A 3 10.99 -16.55 -13.90
N THR A 4 12.10 -17.27 -14.07
CA THR A 4 13.39 -17.03 -13.39
C THR A 4 14.29 -16.06 -14.17
N ASP A 5 13.71 -15.16 -14.97
CA ASP A 5 14.45 -14.14 -15.74
C ASP A 5 14.76 -12.88 -14.90
N THR A 6 14.86 -13.01 -13.58
CA THR A 6 15.33 -11.93 -12.71
C THR A 6 16.86 -11.92 -12.69
N ARG A 7 17.44 -10.80 -13.13
CA ARG A 7 18.85 -10.50 -12.86
C ARG A 7 19.09 -10.60 -11.34
N PRO A 8 20.16 -11.26 -10.88
CA PRO A 8 20.35 -11.63 -9.47
C PRO A 8 20.45 -10.46 -8.47
N ASP A 9 20.59 -9.22 -8.95
CA ASP A 9 20.67 -8.00 -8.12
C ASP A 9 19.35 -7.19 -8.08
N GLU A 10 18.31 -7.60 -8.81
CA GLU A 10 17.05 -6.84 -8.88
C GLU A 10 16.00 -7.38 -7.91
N LEU A 11 15.57 -6.55 -6.96
CA LEU A 11 14.56 -6.90 -5.96
C LEU A 11 13.21 -7.16 -6.63
N ASP A 12 12.61 -8.33 -6.38
CA ASP A 12 11.24 -8.63 -6.80
C ASP A 12 10.30 -8.74 -5.60
N THR A 13 9.01 -8.63 -5.89
CA THR A 13 7.93 -8.83 -4.94
C THR A 13 7.97 -10.21 -4.28
N THR A 14 8.50 -11.25 -4.96
CA THR A 14 8.61 -12.62 -4.41
C THR A 14 9.62 -12.77 -3.28
N ASP A 15 10.55 -11.83 -3.14
CA ASP A 15 11.60 -11.86 -2.12
C ASP A 15 11.08 -11.54 -0.71
N PHE A 16 9.80 -11.17 -0.60
CA PHE A 16 9.18 -10.70 0.63
C PHE A 16 7.95 -11.54 0.99
N ILE A 17 7.89 -11.98 2.25
CA ILE A 17 6.77 -12.71 2.83
C ILE A 17 6.07 -11.80 3.84
N VAL A 18 4.76 -11.94 4.02
CA VAL A 18 4.03 -11.17 5.04
C VAL A 18 4.43 -11.65 6.43
N ASN A 19 4.71 -10.70 7.33
CA ASN A 19 5.13 -10.96 8.70
C ASN A 19 3.98 -11.58 9.53
N PRO A 20 4.07 -12.86 9.94
CA PRO A 20 3.01 -13.51 10.71
C PRO A 20 2.73 -12.85 12.06
N ALA A 21 3.75 -12.29 12.72
CA ALA A 21 3.60 -11.60 14.00
C ALA A 21 2.75 -10.32 13.90
N ARG A 22 2.57 -9.77 12.69
CA ARG A 22 1.72 -8.59 12.43
C ARG A 22 0.46 -8.93 11.65
N ASN A 23 0.17 -10.21 11.44
CA ASN A 23 -0.94 -10.68 10.62
C ASN A 23 -1.61 -11.93 11.19
N ASN A 24 -1.92 -11.92 12.49
CA ASN A 24 -2.64 -12.99 13.18
C ASN A 24 -2.01 -14.40 13.02
N GLY A 25 -0.68 -14.48 12.89
CA GLY A 25 0.04 -15.75 12.69
C GLY A 25 0.04 -16.27 11.25
N ILE A 26 -0.50 -15.50 10.30
CA ILE A 26 -0.65 -15.90 8.89
C ILE A 26 0.40 -15.21 8.01
N ASN A 27 1.02 -15.95 7.10
CA ASN A 27 2.12 -15.47 6.23
C ASN A 27 1.67 -14.96 4.84
N TYR A 28 0.36 -14.81 4.61
CA TYR A 28 -0.21 -14.26 3.38
C TYR A 28 -1.17 -13.10 3.66
N ALA A 29 -1.26 -12.16 2.73
CA ALA A 29 -2.19 -11.04 2.82
C ALA A 29 -3.62 -11.50 2.50
N TYR A 30 -4.60 -11.06 3.31
CA TYR A 30 -6.01 -11.34 3.10
C TYR A 30 -6.89 -10.12 3.42
N HIS A 31 -8.12 -10.17 2.93
CA HIS A 31 -9.16 -9.19 3.25
C HIS A 31 -10.31 -9.89 3.94
N GLU A 32 -10.62 -9.46 5.16
CA GLU A 32 -11.79 -9.92 5.91
C GLU A 32 -12.79 -8.79 6.14
N VAL A 33 -14.02 -9.17 6.47
CA VAL A 33 -15.07 -8.21 6.85
C VAL A 33 -15.01 -7.99 8.36
N VAL A 34 -14.37 -6.90 8.77
CA VAL A 34 -14.31 -6.50 10.18
C VAL A 34 -15.59 -5.79 10.59
N ARG A 35 -16.27 -6.33 11.61
CA ARG A 35 -17.47 -5.76 12.23
C ARG A 35 -17.12 -5.12 13.58
N GLY A 36 -17.80 -4.02 13.92
CA GLY A 36 -17.59 -3.28 15.17
C GLY A 36 -16.64 -2.09 15.05
N LYS A 37 -16.91 -1.03 15.82
CA LYS A 37 -16.20 0.26 15.75
C LYS A 37 -14.75 0.14 16.20
N GLU A 38 -14.50 -0.56 17.30
CA GLU A 38 -13.17 -0.70 17.89
C GLU A 38 -12.25 -1.54 17.01
N ALA A 39 -12.72 -2.70 16.55
CA ALA A 39 -11.99 -3.55 15.62
C ALA A 39 -11.67 -2.81 14.31
N ARG A 40 -12.62 -2.05 13.75
CA ARG A 40 -12.35 -1.21 12.57
C ARG A 40 -11.31 -0.13 12.84
N LYS A 41 -11.29 0.47 14.04
CA LYS A 41 -10.33 1.52 14.43
C LYS A 41 -8.90 0.97 14.55
N ALA A 42 -8.74 -0.31 14.89
CA ALA A 42 -7.43 -0.97 14.96
C ALA A 42 -6.78 -1.19 13.58
N LEU A 43 -7.57 -1.19 12.49
CA LEU A 43 -7.05 -1.29 11.13
C LEU A 43 -6.43 0.05 10.67
N HIS A 44 -5.37 -0.07 9.88
CA HIS A 44 -4.76 1.06 9.21
C HIS A 44 -5.74 1.70 8.22
N ALA A 45 -5.88 3.01 8.34
CA ALA A 45 -6.63 3.80 7.40
C ALA A 45 -5.79 4.09 6.16
N HIS A 46 -6.45 4.16 5.00
CA HIS A 46 -5.81 4.47 3.72
C HIS A 46 -6.72 5.42 2.92
N ASP A 47 -6.13 6.05 1.91
CA ASP A 47 -6.82 6.80 0.88
C ASP A 47 -7.25 5.84 -0.25
N CYS A 48 -8.55 5.51 -0.31
CA CYS A 48 -9.07 4.87 -1.52
C CYS A 48 -8.98 5.84 -2.70
N PRO A 49 -8.96 5.35 -3.96
CA PRO A 49 -9.09 6.21 -5.14
C PRO A 49 -10.30 7.16 -5.07
N CYS A 50 -11.37 6.72 -4.40
CA CYS A 50 -12.58 7.51 -4.16
C CYS A 50 -12.44 8.68 -3.17
N CYS A 51 -11.51 8.62 -2.22
CA CYS A 51 -11.35 9.61 -1.15
C CYS A 51 -10.08 10.44 -1.29
N LYS A 52 -9.13 9.99 -2.11
CA LYS A 52 -7.86 10.68 -2.32
C LYS A 52 -8.07 12.13 -2.76
N THR A 53 -8.93 12.36 -3.77
CA THR A 53 -9.27 13.70 -4.26
C THR A 53 -9.81 14.61 -3.17
N PHE A 54 -10.66 14.08 -2.29
CA PHE A 54 -11.18 14.83 -1.16
C PHE A 54 -10.07 15.24 -0.20
N TYR A 55 -9.15 14.33 0.16
CA TYR A 55 -8.05 14.65 1.07
C TYR A 55 -7.04 15.63 0.47
N ASP A 56 -6.75 15.50 -0.83
CA ASP A 56 -5.87 16.41 -1.56
C ASP A 56 -6.43 17.84 -1.58
N ILE A 57 -7.74 17.98 -1.80
CA ILE A 57 -8.44 19.29 -1.81
C ILE A 57 -8.61 19.84 -0.39
N ALA A 58 -9.01 19.00 0.57
CA ALA A 58 -9.26 19.42 1.94
C ALA A 58 -7.96 19.87 2.64
N GLY A 59 -6.83 19.28 2.25
CA GLY A 59 -5.54 19.54 2.87
C GLY A 59 -5.49 19.07 4.33
N PRO A 60 -4.41 19.43 5.06
CA PRO A 60 -4.33 19.15 6.48
C PRO A 60 -5.39 19.96 7.26
N PRO A 61 -5.92 19.42 8.37
CA PRO A 61 -6.85 20.14 9.22
C PRO A 61 -6.16 21.41 9.76
N PRO A 62 -6.94 22.47 10.01
CA PRO A 62 -6.38 23.67 10.60
C PRO A 62 -5.68 23.32 11.92
N PRO A 63 -4.56 23.99 12.26
CA PRO A 63 -3.89 23.75 13.51
C PRO A 63 -4.86 24.01 14.67
N SER A 64 -4.86 23.10 15.65
CA SER A 64 -5.60 23.29 16.90
C SER A 64 -5.20 24.63 17.54
N MET A 65 -6.17 25.44 17.96
CA MET A 65 -5.94 26.70 18.67
C MET A 65 -5.34 26.49 20.07
N ALA A 66 -5.39 25.27 20.63
CA ALA A 66 -4.75 24.95 21.90
C ALA A 66 -3.22 24.89 21.76
N PRO A 67 -2.46 25.33 22.80
CA PRO A 67 -1.00 25.30 22.77
C PRO A 67 -0.48 23.87 22.59
N ARG A 68 0.40 23.72 21.60
CA ARG A 68 0.96 22.44 21.17
C ARG A 68 2.24 22.14 21.91
N TRP A 69 2.14 21.69 23.15
CA TRP A 69 3.30 21.28 23.94
C TRP A 69 3.89 19.98 23.39
N ARG A 70 5.10 20.04 22.81
CA ARG A 70 5.89 18.88 22.35
C ARG A 70 5.15 17.87 21.46
N SER A 71 4.15 18.31 20.69
CA SER A 71 3.46 17.45 19.71
C SER A 71 4.03 17.67 18.31
N HIS A 72 4.37 16.60 17.59
CA HIS A 72 4.75 16.67 16.16
C HIS A 72 3.63 17.28 15.32
N SER A 73 3.96 18.12 14.32
CA SER A 73 2.98 18.69 13.38
C SER A 73 2.07 17.60 12.82
N PRO A 74 0.73 17.75 12.82
CA PRO A 74 -0.14 16.77 12.19
C PRO A 74 0.23 16.68 10.70
N GLU A 75 0.82 15.55 10.31
CA GLU A 75 1.05 15.23 8.92
C GLU A 75 -0.28 14.82 8.26
N SER A 76 -0.37 14.92 6.95
CA SER A 76 -1.55 14.49 6.17
C SER A 76 -1.97 13.05 6.52
N ASN A 77 -1.00 12.16 6.76
CA ASN A 77 -1.25 10.77 7.14
C ASN A 77 -1.97 10.63 8.49
N ASP A 78 -1.70 11.50 9.47
CA ASP A 78 -2.35 11.46 10.79
C ASP A 78 -3.86 11.79 10.68
N VAL A 79 -4.19 12.67 9.74
CA VAL A 79 -5.58 13.03 9.40
C VAL A 79 -6.32 11.83 8.83
N ILE A 80 -5.69 11.12 7.89
CA ILE A 80 -6.26 9.93 7.26
C ILE A 80 -6.49 8.84 8.33
N GLN A 81 -5.51 8.59 9.20
CA GLN A 81 -5.65 7.62 10.30
C GLN A 81 -6.78 7.96 11.28
N LYS A 82 -7.09 9.24 11.48
CA LYS A 82 -8.17 9.68 12.37
C LYS A 82 -9.54 9.66 11.71
N VAL A 83 -9.64 10.17 10.49
CA VAL A 83 -10.92 10.53 9.85
C VAL A 83 -11.36 9.52 8.80
N SER A 84 -10.45 8.77 8.18
CA SER A 84 -10.82 7.94 7.03
C SER A 84 -11.80 6.84 7.39
N ARG A 85 -12.83 6.77 6.54
CA ARG A 85 -13.83 5.71 6.58
C ARG A 85 -13.22 4.41 6.07
N HIS A 86 -12.24 4.43 5.15
CA HIS A 86 -11.67 3.23 4.55
C HIS A 86 -10.47 2.74 5.36
N ARG A 87 -10.58 1.54 5.92
CA ARG A 87 -9.55 0.92 6.75
C ARG A 87 -9.42 -0.56 6.39
N VAL A 88 -8.18 -1.01 6.20
CA VAL A 88 -7.83 -2.38 5.80
C VAL A 88 -6.46 -2.73 6.36
N ASN A 89 -6.19 -4.02 6.55
CA ASN A 89 -4.86 -4.48 7.00
C ASN A 89 -3.83 -4.41 5.86
N PHE A 90 -4.24 -4.86 4.68
CA PHE A 90 -3.48 -4.76 3.44
C PHE A 90 -4.28 -3.95 2.43
N GLU A 91 -3.61 -3.07 1.69
CA GLU A 91 -4.22 -2.38 0.56
C GLU A 91 -4.50 -3.36 -0.57
N ARG A 92 -5.59 -3.12 -1.30
CA ARG A 92 -5.91 -3.89 -2.49
C ARG A 92 -4.85 -3.58 -3.56
N ALA A 93 -4.44 -4.59 -4.31
CA ALA A 93 -3.56 -4.37 -5.45
C ALA A 93 -4.26 -3.43 -6.46
N PRO A 94 -3.54 -2.46 -7.04
CA PRO A 94 -4.08 -1.66 -8.12
C PRO A 94 -4.38 -2.55 -9.32
N THR A 95 -5.34 -2.13 -10.14
CA THR A 95 -5.63 -2.80 -11.41
C THR A 95 -4.38 -2.80 -12.29
N PRO A 96 -4.01 -3.92 -12.92
CA PRO A 96 -2.89 -3.97 -13.87
C PRO A 96 -3.05 -2.94 -15.01
N PRO A 97 -1.94 -2.51 -15.64
CA PRO A 97 -2.00 -1.53 -16.71
C PRO A 97 -2.70 -2.13 -17.93
N GLY A 98 -3.59 -1.38 -18.57
CA GLY A 98 -4.32 -1.81 -19.75
C GLY A 98 -5.44 -2.86 -19.53
N PHE A 99 -5.72 -3.28 -18.29
CA PHE A 99 -6.72 -4.33 -18.02
C PHE A 99 -8.13 -4.02 -18.53
N TRP A 100 -8.54 -2.75 -18.51
CA TRP A 100 -9.86 -2.31 -18.96
C TRP A 100 -9.93 -1.94 -20.45
N ASN A 101 -8.81 -2.02 -21.17
CA ASN A 101 -8.79 -1.75 -22.59
C ASN A 101 -9.42 -2.95 -23.31
N SER A 102 -10.57 -2.72 -23.96
CA SER A 102 -11.31 -3.77 -24.66
C SER A 102 -10.74 -4.09 -26.04
N GLU A 103 -9.85 -3.24 -26.57
CA GLU A 103 -9.20 -3.41 -27.87
C GLU A 103 -7.95 -4.27 -27.77
N PHE A 104 -7.64 -5.00 -28.84
CA PHE A 104 -6.37 -5.73 -28.93
C PHE A 104 -5.22 -4.73 -29.11
N PRO A 105 -4.23 -4.72 -28.19
CA PRO A 105 -3.11 -3.81 -28.31
C PRO A 105 -2.23 -4.20 -29.49
N ASP A 106 -1.73 -3.19 -30.20
CA ASP A 106 -0.66 -3.38 -31.17
C ASP A 106 0.66 -3.79 -30.48
N THR A 107 1.71 -4.08 -31.25
CA THR A 107 2.98 -4.52 -30.68
C THR A 107 3.66 -3.45 -29.81
N GLN A 108 3.44 -2.18 -30.10
CA GLN A 108 4.05 -1.05 -29.41
C GLN A 108 3.36 -0.82 -28.04
N ALA A 109 2.03 -0.75 -28.04
CA ALA A 109 1.21 -0.65 -26.84
C ALA A 109 1.41 -1.86 -25.89
N ARG A 110 1.64 -3.07 -26.43
CA ARG A 110 1.98 -4.24 -25.62
C ARG A 110 3.30 -4.06 -24.86
N GLU A 111 4.29 -3.44 -25.50
CA GLU A 111 5.58 -3.17 -24.88
C GLU A 111 5.45 -2.10 -23.80
N GLU A 112 4.70 -1.02 -24.05
CA GLU A 112 4.40 0.01 -23.06
C GLU A 112 3.70 -0.55 -21.83
N VAL A 113 2.68 -1.40 -22.01
CA VAL A 113 1.98 -2.07 -20.90
C VAL A 113 2.93 -2.97 -20.11
N ARG A 114 3.87 -3.66 -20.79
CA ARG A 114 4.89 -4.48 -20.12
C ARG A 114 5.82 -3.61 -19.27
N GLN A 115 6.30 -2.49 -19.80
CA GLN A 115 7.16 -1.54 -19.09
C GLN A 115 6.44 -0.98 -17.85
N GLN A 116 5.17 -0.57 -17.98
CA GLN A 116 4.37 -0.10 -16.85
C GLN A 116 4.14 -1.19 -15.79
N ALA A 117 3.92 -2.44 -16.21
CA ALA A 117 3.77 -3.56 -15.28
C ALA A 117 5.07 -3.88 -14.53
N GLU A 118 6.22 -3.72 -15.19
CA GLU A 118 7.55 -3.85 -14.58
C GLU A 118 7.82 -2.71 -13.59
N GLU A 119 7.53 -1.46 -13.95
CA GLU A 119 7.63 -0.31 -13.06
C GLU A 119 6.76 -0.50 -11.80
N MET A 120 5.52 -0.96 -11.98
CA MET A 120 4.65 -1.27 -10.84
C MET A 120 5.18 -2.40 -9.95
N ARG A 121 5.75 -3.46 -10.53
CA ARG A 121 6.40 -4.54 -9.77
C ARG A 121 7.58 -4.01 -8.96
N ARG A 122 8.46 -3.23 -9.61
CA ARG A 122 9.63 -2.61 -8.99
C ARG A 122 9.24 -1.67 -7.86
N ARG A 123 8.27 -0.78 -8.08
CA ARG A 123 7.73 0.12 -7.05
C ARG A 123 7.24 -0.66 -5.83
N ARG A 124 6.47 -1.75 -6.06
CA ARG A 124 5.96 -2.61 -4.99
C ARG A 124 7.07 -3.36 -4.25
N ALA A 125 8.12 -3.81 -4.95
CA ALA A 125 9.27 -4.46 -4.32
C ALA A 125 10.03 -3.48 -3.40
N LEU A 126 10.26 -2.24 -3.85
CA LEU A 126 10.88 -1.18 -3.04
C LEU A 126 10.04 -0.84 -1.80
N GLU A 127 8.72 -0.72 -1.95
CA GLU A 127 7.80 -0.48 -0.83
C GLU A 127 7.87 -1.62 0.22
N ARG A 128 7.90 -2.88 -0.24
CA ARG A 128 8.05 -4.06 0.64
C ARG A 128 9.41 -4.08 1.34
N GLU A 129 10.48 -3.71 0.64
CA GLU A 129 11.81 -3.63 1.22
C GLU A 129 11.89 -2.56 2.32
N ALA A 130 11.35 -1.37 2.05
CA ALA A 130 11.29 -0.27 3.01
C ALA A 130 10.47 -0.67 4.25
N GLU A 131 9.33 -1.33 4.07
CA GLU A 131 8.55 -1.91 5.17
C GLU A 131 9.36 -2.93 5.96
N SER A 132 10.05 -3.86 5.29
CA SER A 132 10.87 -4.89 5.97
C SER A 132 12.00 -4.29 6.81
N LYS A 133 12.56 -3.14 6.41
CA LYS A 133 13.63 -2.43 7.13
C LYS A 133 13.13 -1.57 8.30
N LYS A 134 11.82 -1.44 8.52
CA LYS A 134 11.27 -0.64 9.64
C LYS A 134 11.67 -1.24 10.99
N PHE A 135 12.06 -0.36 11.93
CA PHE A 135 12.41 -0.74 13.30
C PHE A 135 11.24 -1.45 13.99
N GLY A 136 11.51 -2.58 14.65
CA GLY A 136 10.48 -3.43 15.28
C GLY A 136 9.77 -4.41 14.34
N GLY A 137 10.25 -4.56 13.10
CA GLY A 137 9.71 -5.49 12.10
C GLY A 137 8.47 -4.92 11.41
N GLY A 138 8.52 -4.73 10.09
CA GLY A 138 7.39 -4.23 9.31
C GLY A 138 6.33 -5.28 8.99
N ARG A 139 5.44 -4.93 8.05
CA ARG A 139 4.42 -5.85 7.51
C ARG A 139 5.01 -6.99 6.69
N TYR A 140 6.23 -6.83 6.20
CA TYR A 140 6.94 -7.80 5.37
C TYR A 140 8.26 -8.20 6.01
N ILE A 141 8.72 -9.41 5.69
CA ILE A 141 10.02 -9.97 6.05
C ILE A 141 10.69 -10.40 4.73
N LYS A 142 11.93 -9.99 4.50
CA LYS A 142 12.73 -10.49 3.38
C LYS A 142 13.10 -11.96 3.62
N ARG A 143 12.84 -12.80 2.63
CA ARG A 143 13.14 -14.24 2.66
C ARG A 143 14.63 -14.51 2.70
#